data_AF-A0A6G3U7V8-F1
#
_entry.id   AF-A0A6G3U7V8-F1
#
_cell.length_a   1.000
_cell.length_b   1.000
_cell.length_c   1.000
_cell.angle_alpha   90.00
_cell.angle_beta   90.00
_cell.angle_gamma   90.00
#
_symmetry.space_group_name_H-M   'P 1'
#
loop_
_entity.id
_entity.type
_entity.pdbx_description
1 polymer ?
#
loop_
_entity_poly.entity_id
_entity_poly.type
_entity_poly.pdbx_seq_one_letter_code
_entity_poly.pdbx_strand_id
1 'polypeptide(L)'
;MAIGEAGPGSVRSGVQPRRLEETLRARLGRECVYMPSCRLGLYVALRHWCPPGGRVLMSPVNDDVIFFVVLAAGLRPVQAPLNPFDASIDIDAVPADVWGSLSAVLTTNLYGNPDPAPRLRARCASLGIPLFEDAAHAIGSEVGGRPVGAWGDASVFSLSKHVDAKAGGMLAVADPDLADDLRAARDELLVPRRARSELTYAVRPYAEAAVRGL
;
A
#
# COMPACT_ATOMS: atom_id res chain seq x y z
N MET A 1 24.63 -39.68 -9.15
CA MET A 1 25.78 -38.95 -8.58
C MET A 1 25.22 -37.89 -7.63
N ALA A 2 25.79 -37.80 -6.44
CA ALA A 2 25.15 -37.41 -5.18
C ALA A 2 24.38 -36.07 -5.12
N ILE A 3 23.19 -36.17 -4.53
CA ILE A 3 22.57 -35.29 -3.54
C ILE A 3 23.55 -34.36 -2.79
N GLY A 4 23.28 -33.06 -2.84
CA GLY A 4 23.79 -32.06 -1.89
C GLY A 4 22.63 -31.52 -1.07
N GLU A 5 22.43 -32.08 0.13
CA GLU A 5 21.48 -31.59 1.12
C GLU A 5 21.86 -30.16 1.53
N ALA A 6 20.98 -29.21 1.26
CA ALA A 6 21.06 -27.90 1.88
C ALA A 6 20.70 -28.05 3.37
N GLY A 7 21.71 -28.00 4.23
CA GLY A 7 21.52 -28.07 5.68
C GLY A 7 20.63 -26.95 6.24
N PRO A 8 20.01 -27.16 7.41
CA PRO A 8 19.14 -26.19 8.05
C PRO A 8 19.99 -25.08 8.68
N GLY A 9 20.30 -24.04 7.91
CA GLY A 9 21.06 -22.92 8.46
C GLY A 9 21.71 -22.02 7.42
N SER A 10 20.93 -21.27 6.65
CA SER A 10 21.32 -19.90 6.25
C SER A 10 20.16 -19.17 5.57
N VAL A 11 19.17 -18.81 6.36
CA VAL A 11 18.29 -17.70 5.98
C VAL A 11 19.15 -16.43 6.05
N ARG A 12 19.76 -16.03 4.92
CA ARG A 12 20.45 -14.73 4.75
C ARG A 12 19.47 -13.54 4.71
N SER A 13 18.40 -13.56 5.52
CA SER A 13 17.27 -12.60 5.38
C SER A 13 17.51 -11.22 6.01
N GLY A 14 18.54 -11.03 6.83
CA GLY A 14 18.71 -9.77 7.58
C GLY A 14 19.44 -8.64 6.85
N VAL A 15 20.38 -8.96 5.94
CA VAL A 15 21.27 -7.95 5.32
C VAL A 15 20.63 -7.28 4.10
N GLN A 16 19.75 -7.99 3.39
CA GLN A 16 19.13 -7.49 2.16
C GLN A 16 18.02 -6.45 2.41
N PRO A 17 17.14 -6.61 3.42
CA PRO A 17 16.12 -5.59 3.75
C PRO A 17 16.72 -4.27 4.24
N ARG A 18 17.70 -4.31 5.16
CA ARG A 18 18.29 -3.08 5.73
C ARG A 18 18.93 -2.20 4.67
N ARG A 19 19.71 -2.78 3.75
CA ARG A 19 20.34 -2.04 2.64
C ARG A 19 19.31 -1.42 1.70
N LEU A 20 18.22 -2.13 1.42
CA LEU A 20 17.13 -1.62 0.58
C LEU A 20 16.36 -0.49 1.27
N GLU A 21 16.10 -0.62 2.58
CA GLU A 21 15.53 0.46 3.38
C GLU A 21 16.43 1.69 3.36
N GLU A 22 17.74 1.55 3.62
CA GLU A 22 18.71 2.66 3.55
C GLU A 22 18.72 3.35 2.18
N THR A 23 18.66 2.57 1.10
CA THR A 23 18.65 3.11 -0.27
C THR A 23 17.39 3.93 -0.53
N LEU A 24 16.21 3.43 -0.14
CA LEU A 24 14.96 4.16 -0.28
C LEU A 24 14.85 5.34 0.68
N ARG A 25 15.34 5.21 1.93
CA ARG A 25 15.44 6.32 2.89
C ARG A 25 16.26 7.46 2.30
N ALA A 26 17.43 7.17 1.72
CA ALA A 26 18.28 8.17 1.10
C ALA A 26 17.63 8.84 -0.11
N ARG A 27 16.90 8.08 -0.94
CA ARG A 27 16.17 8.63 -2.09
C ARG A 27 15.00 9.51 -1.68
N LEU A 28 14.19 9.05 -0.72
CA LEU A 28 12.91 9.68 -0.38
C LEU A 28 13.02 10.73 0.72
N GLY A 29 14.09 10.70 1.52
CA GLY A 29 14.22 11.49 2.74
C GLY A 29 13.17 11.10 3.78
N ARG A 30 12.77 9.82 3.82
CA ARG A 30 11.65 9.29 4.61
C ARG A 30 12.01 7.99 5.27
N GLU A 31 11.44 7.73 6.44
CA GLU A 31 11.62 6.45 7.12
C GLU A 31 10.95 5.34 6.30
N CYS A 32 11.66 4.22 6.12
CA CYS A 32 11.22 3.11 5.30
C CYS A 32 11.19 1.82 6.10
N VAL A 33 10.11 1.07 5.95
CA VAL A 33 9.87 -0.20 6.63
C VAL A 33 9.72 -1.30 5.59
N TYR A 34 10.52 -2.35 5.71
CA TYR A 34 10.35 -3.55 4.89
C TYR A 34 8.98 -4.20 5.10
N MET A 35 8.35 -4.61 4.01
CA MET A 35 7.08 -5.31 3.99
C MET A 35 7.21 -6.61 3.19
N PRO A 36 6.57 -7.72 3.61
CA PRO A 36 6.52 -8.95 2.82
C PRO A 36 5.92 -8.78 1.41
N SER A 37 5.11 -7.75 1.18
CA SER A 37 4.66 -7.32 -0.13
C SER A 37 4.23 -5.85 -0.14
N CYS A 38 4.23 -5.21 -1.31
CA CYS A 38 3.70 -3.86 -1.50
C CYS A 38 2.26 -3.73 -0.99
N ARG A 39 1.44 -4.75 -1.27
CA ARG A 39 0.02 -4.82 -0.89
C ARG A 39 -0.19 -4.86 0.61
N LEU A 40 0.65 -5.61 1.33
CA LEU A 40 0.59 -5.65 2.79
C LEU A 40 0.98 -4.29 3.39
N GLY A 41 2.00 -3.62 2.84
CA GLY A 41 2.34 -2.26 3.22
C GLY A 41 1.15 -1.29 3.04
N LEU A 42 0.46 -1.39 1.91
CA LEU A 42 -0.70 -0.54 1.62
C LEU A 42 -1.86 -0.85 2.56
N TYR A 43 -2.13 -2.13 2.80
CA TYR A 43 -3.13 -2.57 3.76
C TYR A 43 -2.87 -1.99 5.15
N VAL A 44 -1.64 -2.10 5.66
CA VAL A 44 -1.25 -1.56 6.98
C VAL A 44 -1.43 -0.04 7.03
N ALA A 45 -0.97 0.69 6.01
CA ALA A 45 -1.16 2.14 5.94
C ALA A 45 -2.65 2.53 5.91
N LEU A 46 -3.44 1.92 5.04
CA LEU A 46 -4.88 2.20 4.97
C LEU A 46 -5.59 1.93 6.30
N ARG A 47 -5.24 0.85 7.00
CA ARG A 47 -5.83 0.49 8.30
C ARG A 47 -5.42 1.43 9.44
N HIS A 48 -4.23 2.03 9.37
CA HIS A 48 -3.73 2.96 10.37
C HIS A 48 -4.43 4.33 10.26
N TRP A 49 -4.55 4.85 9.04
CA TRP A 49 -5.00 6.23 8.81
C TRP A 49 -6.49 6.37 8.52
N CYS A 50 -7.12 5.37 7.89
CA CYS A 50 -8.51 5.49 7.46
C CYS A 50 -9.47 4.88 8.48
N PRO A 51 -10.58 5.56 8.82
CA PRO A 51 -11.62 4.97 9.64
C PRO A 51 -12.32 3.81 8.89
N PRO A 52 -12.86 2.80 9.61
CA PRO A 52 -13.64 1.74 9.00
C PRO A 52 -14.79 2.29 8.13
N GLY A 53 -14.97 1.75 6.93
CA GLY A 53 -15.96 2.22 5.97
C GLY A 53 -15.60 3.53 5.24
N GLY A 54 -14.44 4.12 5.54
CA GLY A 54 -13.94 5.33 4.91
C GLY A 54 -13.84 5.22 3.38
N ARG A 55 -14.01 6.34 2.68
CA ARG A 55 -14.04 6.40 1.21
C ARG A 55 -12.67 6.80 0.67
N VAL A 56 -12.11 6.00 -0.23
CA VAL A 56 -10.77 6.22 -0.81
C VAL A 56 -10.91 6.51 -2.29
N LEU A 57 -10.57 7.73 -2.70
CA LEU A 57 -10.49 8.07 -4.12
C LEU A 57 -9.28 7.40 -4.75
N MET A 58 -9.47 6.68 -5.85
CA MET A 58 -8.40 6.01 -6.58
C MET A 58 -8.71 5.98 -8.09
N SER A 59 -7.68 5.85 -8.91
CA SER A 59 -7.83 5.68 -10.36
C SER A 59 -8.59 4.37 -10.68
N PRO A 60 -9.51 4.34 -11.66
CA PRO A 60 -10.07 3.09 -12.20
C PRO A 60 -9.09 2.30 -13.06
N VAL A 61 -7.98 2.91 -13.46
CA VAL A 61 -6.88 2.27 -14.20
C VAL A 61 -5.75 2.00 -13.22
N ASN A 62 -5.80 0.82 -12.60
CA ASN A 62 -4.84 0.32 -11.60
C ASN A 62 -4.61 -1.20 -11.74
N ASP A 63 -3.67 -1.74 -10.97
CA ASP A 63 -3.55 -3.19 -10.74
C ASP A 63 -4.71 -3.62 -9.83
N ASP A 64 -5.59 -4.52 -10.32
CA ASP A 64 -6.84 -4.91 -9.68
C ASP A 64 -6.68 -5.33 -8.21
N VAL A 65 -5.52 -5.87 -7.84
CA VAL A 65 -5.24 -6.25 -6.47
C VAL A 65 -5.23 -5.05 -5.52
N ILE A 66 -4.92 -3.84 -5.99
CA ILE A 66 -4.96 -2.60 -5.19
C ILE A 66 -6.40 -2.26 -4.80
N PHE A 67 -7.35 -2.40 -5.74
CA PHE A 67 -8.77 -2.26 -5.44
C PHE A 67 -9.22 -3.25 -4.36
N PHE A 68 -8.80 -4.51 -4.46
CA PHE A 68 -9.11 -5.52 -3.45
C PHE A 68 -8.43 -5.26 -2.10
N VAL A 69 -7.25 -4.64 -2.06
CA VAL A 69 -6.59 -4.24 -0.80
C VAL A 69 -7.40 -3.16 -0.08
N VAL A 70 -7.92 -2.16 -0.82
CA VAL A 70 -8.81 -1.13 -0.23
C VAL A 70 -10.06 -1.78 0.36
N LEU A 71 -10.70 -2.72 -0.36
CA LEU A 71 -11.84 -3.47 0.16
C LEU A 71 -11.48 -4.33 1.38
N ALA A 72 -10.36 -5.05 1.33
CA ALA A 72 -9.89 -5.89 2.44
C ALA A 72 -9.58 -5.06 3.69
N ALA A 73 -9.13 -3.82 3.54
CA ALA A 73 -8.94 -2.88 4.64
C ALA A 73 -10.26 -2.43 5.30
N GLY A 74 -11.41 -2.83 4.73
CA GLY A 74 -12.74 -2.43 5.19
C GLY A 74 -13.14 -1.03 4.70
N LEU A 75 -12.53 -0.55 3.61
CA LEU A 75 -12.75 0.76 3.03
C LEU A 75 -13.60 0.68 1.75
N ARG A 76 -14.07 1.83 1.28
CA ARG A 76 -14.92 1.98 0.09
C ARG A 76 -14.17 2.68 -1.03
N PRO A 77 -13.77 1.97 -2.11
CA PRO A 77 -13.18 2.60 -3.29
C PRO A 77 -14.14 3.59 -3.94
N VAL A 78 -13.63 4.75 -4.33
CA VAL A 78 -14.32 5.75 -5.15
C VAL A 78 -13.48 5.91 -6.42
N GLN A 79 -14.07 5.58 -7.57
CA GLN A 79 -13.36 5.64 -8.85
C GLN A 79 -13.27 7.09 -9.33
N ALA A 80 -12.05 7.56 -9.56
CA ALA A 80 -11.79 8.91 -10.01
C ALA A 80 -12.04 9.07 -11.51
N PRO A 81 -12.47 10.25 -11.97
CA PRO A 81 -12.32 10.63 -13.37
C PRO A 81 -10.83 10.71 -13.72
N LEU A 82 -10.51 10.44 -14.98
CA LEU A 82 -9.14 10.45 -15.49
C LEU A 82 -8.93 11.56 -16.50
N ASN A 83 -7.73 12.13 -16.47
CA ASN A 83 -7.28 13.05 -17.48
C ASN A 83 -7.07 12.27 -18.80
N PRO A 84 -7.70 12.68 -19.91
CA PRO A 84 -7.66 11.92 -21.16
C PRO A 84 -6.28 11.94 -21.84
N PHE A 85 -5.37 12.82 -21.44
CA PHE A 85 -4.05 12.98 -22.06
C PHE A 85 -2.97 12.11 -21.40
N ASP A 86 -3.05 11.91 -20.09
CA ASP A 86 -2.00 11.21 -19.31
C ASP A 86 -2.55 10.06 -18.44
N ALA A 87 -3.87 9.83 -18.45
CA ALA A 87 -4.56 8.82 -17.66
C ALA A 87 -4.36 8.94 -16.14
N SER A 88 -3.86 10.07 -15.65
CA SER A 88 -3.78 10.37 -14.21
C SER A 88 -5.14 10.80 -13.66
N ILE A 89 -5.27 10.83 -12.32
CA ILE A 89 -6.49 11.34 -11.68
C ILE A 89 -6.75 12.80 -12.08
N ASP A 90 -7.92 13.06 -12.67
CA ASP A 90 -8.38 14.43 -12.95
C ASP A 90 -9.01 15.04 -11.69
N ILE A 91 -8.20 15.82 -10.98
CA ILE A 91 -8.57 16.46 -9.70
C ILE A 91 -9.76 17.42 -9.88
N ASP A 92 -9.81 18.11 -11.01
CA ASP A 92 -10.78 19.19 -11.27
C ASP A 92 -12.13 18.61 -11.72
N ALA A 93 -12.13 17.41 -12.31
CA ALA A 93 -13.34 16.68 -12.66
C ALA A 93 -14.01 15.96 -11.48
N VAL A 94 -13.35 15.83 -10.32
CA VAL A 94 -13.95 15.23 -9.12
C VAL A 94 -14.93 16.22 -8.47
N PRO A 95 -16.23 15.88 -8.33
CA PRO A 95 -17.22 16.76 -7.72
C PRO A 95 -16.88 17.18 -6.28
N ALA A 96 -17.30 18.39 -5.88
CA ALA A 96 -16.98 18.93 -4.56
C ALA A 96 -17.61 18.13 -3.40
N ASP A 97 -18.81 17.60 -3.59
CA ASP A 97 -19.50 16.71 -2.64
C ASP A 97 -18.78 15.35 -2.52
N VAL A 98 -18.22 14.84 -3.62
CA VAL A 98 -17.35 13.67 -3.60
C VAL A 98 -16.11 13.99 -2.77
N TRP A 99 -15.39 15.08 -3.05
CA TRP A 99 -14.23 15.52 -2.26
C TRP A 99 -14.55 15.62 -0.76
N GLY A 100 -15.66 16.27 -0.41
CA GLY A 100 -16.08 16.47 0.98
C GLY A 100 -16.47 15.20 1.73
N SER A 101 -16.60 14.06 1.03
CA SER A 101 -16.97 12.77 1.62
C SER A 101 -15.83 11.74 1.56
N LEU A 102 -14.63 12.13 1.13
CA LEU A 102 -13.45 11.25 1.11
C LEU A 102 -12.82 11.16 2.49
N SER A 103 -12.26 9.99 2.78
CA SER A 103 -11.39 9.75 3.94
C SER A 103 -9.92 9.69 3.53
N ALA A 104 -9.62 9.48 2.25
CA ALA A 104 -8.26 9.49 1.71
C ALA A 104 -8.25 9.58 0.18
N VAL A 105 -7.07 9.83 -0.38
CA VAL A 105 -6.77 9.64 -1.80
C VAL A 105 -5.62 8.64 -1.94
N LEU A 106 -5.68 7.76 -2.93
CA LEU A 106 -4.62 6.82 -3.29
C LEU A 106 -4.19 7.07 -4.74
N THR A 107 -2.96 7.54 -4.93
CA THR A 107 -2.35 7.60 -6.27
C THR A 107 -1.98 6.21 -6.74
N THR A 108 -1.87 6.01 -8.06
CA THR A 108 -1.51 4.72 -8.66
C THR A 108 -0.10 4.73 -9.28
N ASN A 109 0.38 5.89 -9.74
CA ASN A 109 1.67 6.05 -10.42
C ASN A 109 1.98 4.91 -11.43
N LEU A 110 0.97 4.56 -12.23
CA LEU A 110 0.95 3.31 -12.98
C LEU A 110 2.02 3.28 -14.07
N TYR A 111 2.70 2.16 -14.20
CA TYR A 111 3.78 1.95 -15.18
C TYR A 111 4.94 2.95 -15.07
N GLY A 112 5.09 3.57 -13.90
CA GLY A 112 6.09 4.59 -13.65
C GLY A 112 5.67 5.99 -14.10
N ASN A 113 4.46 6.15 -14.64
CA ASN A 113 3.85 7.45 -14.96
C ASN A 113 3.29 8.08 -13.68
N PRO A 114 3.86 9.19 -13.18
CA PRO A 114 3.41 9.80 -11.93
C PRO A 114 2.02 10.42 -12.03
N ASP A 115 1.19 10.21 -11.02
CA ASP A 115 0.01 11.07 -10.81
C ASP A 115 0.46 12.50 -10.43
N PRO A 116 -0.43 13.52 -10.54
CA PRO A 116 -0.16 14.90 -10.13
C PRO A 116 -0.10 15.05 -8.59
N ALA A 117 0.76 14.28 -7.93
CA ALA A 117 0.94 14.19 -6.49
C ALA A 117 1.13 15.56 -5.78
N PRO A 118 1.82 16.57 -6.34
CA PRO A 118 1.88 17.89 -5.72
C PRO A 118 0.50 18.55 -5.56
N ARG A 119 -0.36 18.46 -6.60
CA ARG A 119 -1.72 19.03 -6.58
C ARG A 119 -2.64 18.21 -5.68
N LEU A 120 -2.53 16.87 -5.75
CA LEU A 120 -3.29 15.98 -4.87
C LEU A 120 -2.93 16.20 -3.39
N ARG A 121 -1.64 16.37 -3.07
CA ARG A 121 -1.19 16.67 -1.71
C ARG A 121 -1.77 17.97 -1.21
N ALA A 122 -1.71 19.04 -2.01
CA ALA A 122 -2.29 20.33 -1.65
C ALA A 122 -3.80 20.22 -1.39
N ARG A 123 -4.53 19.49 -2.26
CA ARG A 123 -5.97 19.26 -2.09
C ARG A 123 -6.29 18.45 -0.83
N CYS A 124 -5.58 17.34 -0.60
CA CYS A 124 -5.76 16.50 0.58
C CYS A 124 -5.44 17.26 1.87
N ALA A 125 -4.40 18.09 1.87
CA ALA A 125 -4.05 18.96 3.00
C ALA A 125 -5.17 19.97 3.32
N SER A 126 -5.79 20.59 2.31
CA SER A 126 -6.91 21.51 2.54
C SER A 126 -8.16 20.85 3.14
N LEU A 127 -8.29 19.52 3.00
CA LEU A 127 -9.39 18.72 3.52
C LEU A 127 -9.04 17.98 4.82
N GLY A 128 -7.77 18.03 5.25
CA GLY A 128 -7.30 17.28 6.41
C GLY A 128 -7.35 15.75 6.23
N ILE A 129 -7.25 15.25 4.99
CA ILE A 129 -7.24 13.81 4.69
C ILE A 129 -5.86 13.35 4.22
N PRO A 130 -5.51 12.07 4.45
CA PRO A 130 -4.26 11.51 3.99
C PRO A 130 -4.22 11.29 2.48
N LEU A 131 -3.02 11.45 1.91
CA LEU A 131 -2.65 11.03 0.57
C LEU A 131 -1.76 9.79 0.68
N PHE A 132 -2.15 8.70 0.03
CA PHE A 132 -1.31 7.53 -0.14
C PHE A 132 -0.74 7.48 -1.55
N GLU A 133 0.50 7.02 -1.67
CA GLU A 133 1.10 6.76 -2.98
C GLU A 133 1.30 5.27 -3.19
N ASP A 134 0.57 4.66 -4.14
CA ASP A 134 1.03 3.42 -4.74
C ASP A 134 2.14 3.75 -5.73
N ALA A 135 3.37 3.39 -5.38
CA ALA A 135 4.56 3.57 -6.19
C ALA A 135 5.15 2.21 -6.61
N ALA A 136 4.31 1.17 -6.69
CA ALA A 136 4.72 -0.18 -7.06
C ALA A 136 5.49 -0.25 -8.39
N HIS A 137 5.17 0.62 -9.37
CA HIS A 137 5.80 0.68 -10.70
C HIS A 137 6.72 1.90 -10.86
N ALA A 138 6.91 2.71 -9.82
CA ALA A 138 7.44 4.06 -9.95
C ALA A 138 8.71 4.32 -9.11
N ILE A 139 9.45 3.27 -8.72
CA ILE A 139 10.79 3.48 -8.15
C ILE A 139 11.66 4.10 -9.24
N GLY A 140 12.17 5.30 -8.98
CA GLY A 140 13.00 6.05 -9.93
C GLY A 140 12.27 7.22 -10.58
N SER A 141 10.94 7.24 -10.59
CA SER A 141 10.14 8.34 -11.14
C SER A 141 10.15 9.58 -10.24
N GLU A 142 9.90 10.75 -10.85
CA GLU A 142 9.85 12.05 -10.18
C GLU A 142 8.68 12.88 -10.72
N VAL A 143 8.08 13.70 -9.86
CA VAL A 143 7.03 14.66 -10.23
C VAL A 143 7.18 15.91 -9.39
N GLY A 144 7.08 17.09 -10.01
CA GLY A 144 7.25 18.37 -9.32
C GLY A 144 8.64 18.53 -8.65
N GLY A 145 9.68 17.97 -9.26
CA GLY A 145 11.06 18.03 -8.75
C GLY A 145 11.33 17.19 -7.50
N ARG A 146 10.42 16.28 -7.12
CA ARG A 146 10.61 15.35 -6.00
C ARG A 146 10.33 13.91 -6.42
N PRO A 147 11.00 12.91 -5.82
CA PRO A 147 10.71 11.51 -6.06
C PRO A 147 9.24 11.13 -5.82
N VAL A 148 8.70 10.26 -6.67
CA VAL A 148 7.44 9.56 -6.36
C VAL A 148 7.60 8.74 -5.09
N GLY A 149 6.62 8.82 -4.20
CA GLY A 149 6.65 8.27 -2.85
C GLY A 149 7.12 9.25 -1.77
N ALA A 150 7.44 10.49 -2.14
CA ALA A 150 7.81 11.55 -1.21
C ALA A 150 6.69 12.58 -0.96
N TRP A 151 5.49 12.40 -1.52
CA TRP A 151 4.41 13.39 -1.46
C TRP A 151 3.32 13.07 -0.44
N GLY A 152 2.95 11.79 -0.31
CA GLY A 152 1.87 11.32 0.55
C GLY A 152 2.25 11.25 2.03
N ASP A 153 1.31 10.83 2.88
CA ASP A 153 1.55 10.48 4.28
C ASP A 153 2.22 9.11 4.40
N ALA A 154 1.87 8.20 3.49
CA ALA A 154 2.51 6.90 3.33
C ALA A 154 2.57 6.49 1.85
N SER A 155 3.62 5.76 1.49
CA SER A 155 3.91 5.37 0.11
C SER A 155 4.41 3.94 0.07
N VAL A 156 3.96 3.17 -0.91
CA VAL A 156 4.29 1.74 -1.01
C VAL A 156 5.02 1.41 -2.29
N PHE A 157 5.98 0.49 -2.19
CA PHE A 157 6.80 0.08 -3.32
C PHE A 157 6.84 -1.43 -3.45
N SER A 158 6.93 -1.92 -4.68
CA SER A 158 7.08 -3.33 -5.00
C SER A 158 8.53 -3.64 -5.34
N LEU A 159 9.16 -4.52 -4.57
CA LEU A 159 10.53 -4.95 -4.83
C LEU A 159 10.59 -6.00 -5.96
N SER A 160 9.50 -6.73 -6.20
CA SER A 160 9.41 -7.74 -7.27
C SER A 160 9.28 -7.17 -8.68
N LYS A 161 9.12 -5.86 -8.80
CA LYS A 161 8.92 -5.19 -10.10
C LYS A 161 10.17 -4.44 -10.57
N HIS A 162 11.23 -4.45 -9.77
CA HIS A 162 12.48 -3.75 -10.04
C HIS A 162 13.64 -4.73 -9.99
N VAL A 163 14.56 -4.56 -10.94
CA VAL A 163 15.75 -5.41 -11.10
C VAL A 163 16.56 -5.39 -9.79
N ASP A 164 17.13 -6.53 -9.40
CA ASP A 164 17.94 -6.76 -8.19
C ASP A 164 17.24 -6.74 -6.81
N ALA A 165 16.01 -6.24 -6.70
CA ALA A 165 15.31 -6.11 -5.41
C ALA A 165 14.59 -7.40 -4.93
N LYS A 166 14.46 -8.42 -5.80
CA LYS A 166 13.88 -9.75 -5.52
C LYS A 166 12.42 -9.70 -5.03
N ALA A 167 12.10 -10.19 -3.84
CA ALA A 167 10.72 -10.32 -3.35
C ALA A 167 10.48 -9.40 -2.15
N GLY A 168 9.27 -8.84 -2.08
CA GLY A 168 8.84 -7.99 -0.98
C GLY A 168 8.26 -6.67 -1.43
N GLY A 169 8.10 -5.77 -0.46
CA GLY A 169 7.72 -4.39 -0.64
C GLY A 169 8.37 -3.49 0.41
N MET A 170 8.12 -2.20 0.28
CA MET A 170 8.53 -1.20 1.26
C MET A 170 7.37 -0.27 1.54
N LEU A 171 7.23 0.14 2.78
CA LEU A 171 6.34 1.20 3.24
C LEU A 171 7.21 2.37 3.67
N ALA A 172 7.14 3.48 2.94
CA ALA A 172 7.76 4.74 3.33
C ALA A 172 6.72 5.62 4.00
N VAL A 173 7.11 6.34 5.05
CA VAL A 173 6.21 7.23 5.80
C VAL A 173 6.78 8.62 5.96
N ALA A 174 5.90 9.61 5.93
CA ALA A 174 6.28 11.01 6.11
C ALA A 174 6.68 11.31 7.57
N ASP A 175 5.95 10.73 8.52
CA ASP A 175 6.23 10.84 9.95
C ASP A 175 7.09 9.66 10.40
N PRO A 176 8.38 9.88 10.76
CA PRO A 176 9.26 8.80 11.20
C PRO A 176 8.82 8.16 12.51
N ASP A 177 8.07 8.87 13.36
CA ASP A 177 7.66 8.37 14.68
C ASP A 177 6.62 7.23 14.54
N LEU A 178 5.94 7.14 13.40
CA LEU A 178 4.96 6.07 13.11
C LEU A 178 5.62 4.75 12.66
N ALA A 179 6.91 4.74 12.38
CA ALA A 179 7.56 3.57 11.76
C ALA A 179 7.50 2.32 12.65
N ASP A 180 7.65 2.48 13.97
CA ASP A 180 7.62 1.36 14.91
C ASP A 180 6.20 0.80 15.09
N ASP A 181 5.18 1.66 15.13
CA ASP A 181 3.78 1.25 15.18
C ASP A 181 3.39 0.46 13.92
N LEU A 182 3.85 0.90 12.75
CA LEU A 182 3.57 0.22 11.48
C LEU A 182 4.34 -1.10 11.35
N ARG A 183 5.55 -1.19 11.91
CA ARG A 183 6.28 -2.46 12.06
C ARG A 183 5.52 -3.42 12.95
N ALA A 184 5.03 -2.97 14.10
CA ALA A 184 4.25 -3.77 15.02
C ALA A 184 2.94 -4.25 14.37
N ALA A 185 2.22 -3.37 13.65
CA ALA A 185 1.01 -3.72 12.93
C ALA A 185 1.26 -4.77 11.81
N ARG A 186 2.37 -4.62 11.06
CA ARG A 186 2.80 -5.64 10.09
C ARG A 186 3.06 -6.97 10.80
N ASP A 187 3.81 -6.97 11.89
CA ASP A 187 4.23 -8.18 12.59
C ASP A 187 3.04 -8.91 13.21
N GLU A 188 2.06 -8.19 13.75
CA GLU A 188 0.81 -8.77 14.26
C GLU A 188 0.07 -9.58 13.18
N LEU A 189 0.05 -9.09 11.94
CA LEU A 189 -0.61 -9.76 10.80
C LEU A 189 0.16 -10.99 10.31
N LEU A 190 1.45 -11.11 10.63
CA LEU A 190 2.29 -12.24 10.25
C LEU A 190 2.31 -13.36 11.30
N VAL A 191 1.87 -13.07 12.53
CA VAL A 191 1.71 -14.09 13.57
C VAL A 191 0.39 -14.81 13.35
N PRO A 192 0.40 -16.13 13.13
CA PRO A 192 -0.84 -16.90 13.03
C PRO A 192 -1.68 -16.71 14.29
N ARG A 193 -2.89 -16.16 14.17
CA ARG A 193 -3.81 -16.10 15.30
C ARG A 193 -4.22 -17.53 15.68
N ARG A 194 -4.21 -17.83 16.99
CA ARG A 194 -4.38 -19.17 17.60
C ARG A 194 -5.29 -20.07 16.78
N ALA A 195 -4.94 -21.35 16.60
CA ALA A 195 -5.65 -22.35 15.80
C ALA A 195 -7.20 -22.31 15.83
N ARG A 196 -7.80 -21.86 16.94
CA ARG A 196 -9.24 -21.63 17.08
C ARG A 196 -9.83 -20.58 16.12
N SER A 197 -9.13 -19.48 15.81
CA SER A 197 -9.64 -18.45 14.88
C SER A 197 -9.62 -18.93 13.44
N GLU A 198 -8.58 -19.66 13.05
CA GLU A 198 -8.49 -20.33 11.75
C GLU A 198 -9.58 -21.38 11.59
N LEU A 199 -9.83 -22.18 12.64
CA LEU A 199 -10.93 -23.15 12.65
C LEU A 199 -12.29 -22.45 12.50
N THR A 200 -12.51 -21.34 13.22
CA THR A 200 -13.76 -20.59 13.13
C THR A 200 -13.96 -20.02 11.73
N TYR A 201 -12.91 -19.46 11.12
CA TYR A 201 -12.96 -18.97 9.74
C TYR A 201 -13.22 -20.10 8.73
N ALA A 202 -12.60 -21.27 8.90
CA ALA A 202 -12.79 -22.42 8.03
C ALA A 202 -14.20 -23.00 8.13
N VAL A 203 -14.79 -23.07 9.32
CA VAL A 203 -16.08 -23.74 9.57
C VAL A 203 -17.26 -22.78 9.34
N ARG A 204 -17.06 -21.47 9.51
CA ARG A 204 -18.11 -20.45 9.41
C ARG A 204 -18.89 -20.46 8.08
N PRO A 205 -18.26 -20.56 6.89
CA PRO A 205 -18.99 -20.61 5.62
C PRO A 205 -19.93 -21.82 5.54
N TYR A 206 -19.49 -22.98 6.07
CA TYR A 206 -20.30 -24.20 6.09
C TYR A 206 -21.44 -24.12 7.09
N ALA A 207 -21.20 -23.51 8.27
CA ALA A 207 -22.25 -23.26 9.24
C ALA A 207 -23.31 -22.28 8.71
N GLU A 208 -22.87 -21.19 8.07
CA GLU A 208 -23.79 -20.22 7.44
C GLU A 208 -24.56 -20.82 6.26
N ALA A 209 -23.93 -21.69 5.47
CA ALA A 209 -24.59 -22.43 4.39
C ALA A 209 -25.62 -23.44 4.92
N ALA A 210 -25.30 -24.16 5.99
CA ALA A 210 -26.22 -25.11 6.64
C ALA A 210 -27.45 -24.40 7.22
N VAL A 211 -27.27 -23.22 7.84
CA VAL A 211 -28.37 -22.41 8.39
C VAL A 211 -29.25 -21.81 7.29
N ARG A 212 -28.68 -21.42 6.15
CA ARG A 212 -29.45 -20.88 5.00
C ARG A 212 -30.11 -21.96 4.13
N GLY A 213 -29.69 -23.22 4.28
CA GLY A 213 -30.27 -24.37 3.59
C GLY A 213 -31.36 -25.10 4.38
N LEU A 214 -31.62 -24.69 5.62
CA LEU A 214 -32.75 -25.10 6.47
C LEU A 214 -33.88 -24.06 6.39
#